data_AF-A0AAV4M795-F1
#
_entry.id   AF-A0AAV4M795-F1
#
_cell.length_a   1.000
_cell.length_b   1.000
_cell.length_c   1.000
_cell.angle_alpha   90.00
_cell.angle_beta   90.00
_cell.angle_gamma   90.00
#
_symmetry.space_group_name_H-M   'P 1'
#
loop_
_entity.id
_entity.type
_entity.pdbx_description
1 polymer ?
#
loop_
_entity_poly.entity_id
_entity_poly.type
_entity_poly.pdbx_seq_one_letter_code
_entity_poly.pdbx_strand_id
1 'polypeptide(L)'
;MEKLYIFHVLFLLLLFSNSAYSLIDGLYCGTENCYSVLDVNRESTKAEIAKAYRYLAKKYHPDMHKTPVSIWKLKKEAEKSFTLIATAYEVLKDEESRKDYDYMLDNPDIIYSHYLRYYRRRVAPKVDVNIVVAVTITVISVVQYLGAWSRYKTAIDYLITVPKYRIKALEIAKQENLLAGGKKRDKRSKDQFKEEAEAILKKILEERIDIRGGYSRPSLCDVLWKWKLQKEADLKAQYAESARYKSNRRMMKNQGVRQITFGD
;
A
#
# COMPACT_ATOMS: atom_id res chain seq x y z
N MET A 1 -28.95 17.41 63.98
CA MET A 1 -28.85 18.63 63.15
C MET A 1 -27.50 18.70 62.44
N GLU A 2 -26.37 18.64 63.14
CA GLU A 2 -25.03 18.78 62.52
C GLU A 2 -24.65 17.70 61.49
N LYS A 3 -25.02 16.43 61.73
CA LYS A 3 -24.74 15.34 60.78
C LYS A 3 -25.47 15.48 59.43
N LEU A 4 -26.63 16.14 59.42
CA LEU A 4 -27.39 16.40 58.19
C LEU A 4 -26.76 17.55 57.38
N TYR A 5 -26.25 18.58 58.08
CA TYR A 5 -25.59 19.72 57.46
C TYR A 5 -24.26 19.32 56.81
N ILE A 6 -23.48 18.46 57.49
CA ILE A 6 -22.24 17.91 56.91
C ILE A 6 -22.54 17.10 55.66
N PHE A 7 -23.59 16.26 55.66
CA PHE A 7 -23.96 15.47 54.49
C PHE A 7 -24.44 16.35 53.32
N HIS A 8 -25.19 17.42 53.59
CA HIS A 8 -25.58 18.39 52.57
C HIS A 8 -24.40 19.19 52.02
N VAL A 9 -23.44 19.61 52.85
CA VAL A 9 -22.23 20.33 52.40
C VAL A 9 -21.34 19.41 51.56
N LEU A 10 -21.21 18.13 51.92
CA LEU A 10 -20.48 17.12 51.15
C LEU A 10 -21.16 16.80 49.81
N PHE A 11 -22.49 16.72 49.79
CA PHE A 11 -23.28 16.54 48.58
C PHE A 11 -23.21 17.75 47.63
N LEU A 12 -23.19 18.96 48.20
CA LEU A 12 -23.05 20.21 47.45
C LEU A 12 -21.63 20.35 46.87
N LEU A 13 -20.59 19.92 47.61
CA LEU A 13 -19.21 19.81 47.11
C LEU A 13 -19.06 18.81 45.95
N LEU A 14 -19.80 17.69 45.97
CA LEU A 14 -19.81 16.70 44.88
C LEU A 14 -20.54 17.20 43.61
N LEU A 15 -21.44 18.17 43.71
CA LEU A 15 -22.10 18.79 42.56
C LEU A 15 -21.22 19.85 41.86
N PHE A 16 -20.23 20.41 42.55
CA PHE A 16 -19.28 21.40 42.00
C PHE A 16 -18.05 20.78 41.31
N SER A 17 -17.85 19.46 41.38
CA SER A 17 -16.74 18.77 40.68
C SER A 17 -17.07 18.36 39.24
N ASN A 18 -17.88 19.14 38.53
CA ASN A 18 -18.01 19.01 37.07
C ASN A 18 -16.88 19.79 36.38
N SER A 19 -15.66 19.29 36.50
CA SER A 19 -14.61 19.67 35.56
C SER A 19 -14.85 18.89 34.27
N ALA A 20 -15.51 19.54 33.31
CA ALA A 20 -15.65 19.05 31.95
C ALA A 20 -14.27 19.02 31.28
N TYR A 21 -13.51 17.94 31.48
CA TYR A 21 -12.33 17.65 30.69
C TYR A 21 -12.78 17.02 29.36
N SER A 22 -13.09 17.86 28.38
CA SER A 22 -13.38 17.44 27.01
C SER A 22 -12.12 17.29 26.14
N LEU A 23 -10.94 17.35 26.74
CA LEU A 23 -9.65 17.30 26.05
C LEU A 23 -8.98 15.94 26.26
N ILE A 24 -8.49 15.36 25.18
CA ILE A 24 -7.94 14.00 25.13
C ILE A 24 -6.42 14.06 25.33
N ASP A 25 -5.92 13.38 26.36
CA ASP A 25 -4.49 13.28 26.59
C ASP A 25 -3.79 12.59 25.40
N GLY A 26 -2.68 13.19 24.92
CA GLY A 26 -1.97 12.75 23.71
C GLY A 26 -2.54 13.22 22.36
N LEU A 27 -3.64 13.96 22.32
CA LEU A 27 -4.21 14.54 21.09
C LEU A 27 -4.04 16.06 21.06
N TYR A 28 -3.57 16.63 19.94
CA TYR A 28 -3.26 18.06 19.82
C TYR A 28 -2.39 18.58 20.97
N CYS A 29 -2.91 19.45 21.84
CA CYS A 29 -2.23 20.01 23.01
C CYS A 29 -2.52 19.25 24.31
N GLY A 30 -3.00 18.00 24.22
CA GLY A 30 -3.30 17.15 25.36
C GLY A 30 -4.46 17.70 26.17
N THR A 31 -4.27 17.89 27.47
CA THR A 31 -5.28 18.40 28.42
C THR A 31 -5.45 19.91 28.41
N GLU A 32 -4.64 20.65 27.65
CA GLU A 32 -4.70 22.11 27.56
C GLU A 32 -5.26 22.57 26.21
N ASN A 33 -5.93 23.73 26.18
CA ASN A 33 -6.42 24.29 24.93
C ASN A 33 -5.26 24.97 24.17
N CYS A 34 -5.08 24.67 22.89
CA CYS A 34 -4.00 25.23 22.08
C CYS A 34 -4.08 26.77 21.97
N TYR A 35 -5.27 27.35 22.04
CA TYR A 35 -5.47 28.80 22.09
C TYR A 35 -4.97 29.40 23.40
N SER A 36 -5.26 28.75 24.54
CA SER A 36 -4.77 29.19 25.85
C SER A 36 -3.26 29.02 26.01
N VAL A 37 -2.67 27.98 25.42
CA VAL A 37 -1.21 27.77 25.44
C VAL A 37 -0.47 28.92 24.75
N LEU A 38 -1.04 29.45 23.65
CA LEU A 38 -0.46 30.57 22.92
C LEU A 38 -0.93 31.95 23.41
N ASP A 39 -1.85 31.99 24.38
CA ASP A 39 -2.47 33.23 24.87
C ASP A 39 -3.13 34.06 23.74
N VAL A 40 -3.89 33.38 22.89
CA VAL A 40 -4.59 33.97 21.73
C VAL A 40 -6.05 33.54 21.71
N ASN A 41 -6.91 34.31 21.05
CA ASN A 41 -8.33 33.98 20.95
C ASN A 41 -8.61 33.09 19.73
N ARG A 42 -9.75 32.40 19.72
CA ARG A 42 -10.24 31.61 18.57
C ARG A 42 -10.45 32.46 17.32
N GLU A 43 -10.62 33.77 17.45
CA GLU A 43 -10.77 34.70 16.33
C GLU A 43 -9.43 35.30 15.85
N SER A 44 -8.31 35.00 16.53
CA SER A 44 -7.02 35.61 16.21
C SER A 44 -6.54 35.26 14.79
N THR A 45 -5.95 36.25 14.14
CA THR A 45 -5.40 36.11 12.79
C THR A 45 -4.12 35.26 12.79
N LYS A 46 -3.75 34.69 11.63
CA LYS A 46 -2.49 33.93 11.51
C LYS A 46 -1.26 34.75 11.91
N ALA A 47 -1.29 36.06 11.67
CA ALA A 47 -0.20 36.96 12.02
C ALA A 47 -0.06 37.14 13.54
N GLU A 48 -1.17 37.27 14.27
CA GLU A 48 -1.19 37.33 15.74
C GLU A 48 -0.70 36.02 16.35
N ILE A 49 -1.18 34.88 15.85
CA ILE A 49 -0.75 33.55 16.31
C ILE A 49 0.76 33.36 16.11
N ALA A 50 1.29 33.76 14.95
CA ALA A 50 2.73 33.69 14.69
C ALA A 50 3.54 34.64 15.59
N LYS A 51 3.00 35.82 15.91
CA LYS A 51 3.64 36.78 16.83
C LYS A 51 3.69 36.23 18.26
N ALA A 52 2.57 35.70 18.75
CA ALA A 52 2.47 35.09 20.07
C ALA A 52 3.42 33.89 20.22
N TYR A 53 3.44 33.01 19.21
CA TYR A 53 4.38 31.90 19.15
C TYR A 53 5.84 32.36 19.24
N ARG A 54 6.27 33.34 18.45
CA ARG A 54 7.66 33.85 18.49
C ARG A 54 8.04 34.41 19.87
N TYR A 55 7.11 35.10 20.51
CA TYR A 55 7.32 35.66 21.85
C TYR A 55 7.49 34.55 22.90
N LEU A 56 6.57 33.58 22.92
CA LEU A 56 6.60 32.46 23.86
C LEU A 56 7.76 31.51 23.60
N ALA A 57 8.05 31.19 22.34
CA ALA A 57 9.17 30.33 21.96
C ALA A 57 10.51 30.91 22.42
N LYS A 58 10.71 32.24 22.32
CA LYS A 58 11.90 32.90 22.86
C LYS A 58 11.96 32.78 24.38
N LYS A 59 10.85 33.02 25.07
CA LYS A 59 10.77 32.99 26.54
C LYS A 59 11.06 31.60 27.13
N TYR A 60 10.55 30.54 26.50
CA TYR A 60 10.70 29.15 26.97
C TYR A 60 11.82 28.39 26.26
N HIS A 61 12.70 29.07 25.52
CA HIS A 61 13.77 28.40 24.80
C HIS A 61 14.78 27.76 25.77
N PRO A 62 15.17 26.48 25.60
CA PRO A 62 16.07 25.79 26.52
C PRO A 62 17.47 26.44 26.60
N ASP A 63 17.86 27.18 25.55
CA ASP A 63 19.13 27.91 25.49
C ASP A 63 19.19 29.10 26.47
N MET A 64 18.04 29.61 26.92
CA MET A 64 17.97 30.67 27.94
C MET A 64 18.11 30.12 29.38
N HIS A 65 18.13 28.79 29.57
CA HIS A 65 18.13 28.13 30.88
C HIS A 65 19.29 27.12 31.03
N LYS A 66 20.55 27.60 30.94
CA LYS A 66 21.76 26.78 30.75
C LYS A 66 22.54 26.30 32.00
N THR A 67 22.19 26.61 33.25
CA THR A 67 23.05 26.37 34.44
C THR A 67 22.36 25.65 35.63
N PRO A 68 23.07 25.08 36.65
CA PRO A 68 22.95 23.64 36.91
C PRO A 68 22.17 23.20 38.18
N VAL A 69 21.77 21.92 38.14
CA VAL A 69 21.21 21.02 39.18
C VAL A 69 19.83 21.36 39.78
N SER A 70 19.60 22.52 40.40
CA SER A 70 18.25 22.89 40.92
C SER A 70 17.28 23.25 39.80
N ILE A 71 17.83 23.62 38.64
CA ILE A 71 17.12 24.00 37.42
C ILE A 71 16.74 22.78 36.59
N TRP A 72 17.14 21.54 36.90
CA TRP A 72 16.75 20.38 36.07
C TRP A 72 15.22 20.20 35.98
N LYS A 73 14.51 20.43 37.08
CA LYS A 73 13.03 20.43 37.10
C LYS A 73 12.47 21.59 36.25
N LEU A 74 13.00 22.81 36.42
CA LEU A 74 12.65 23.99 35.62
C LEU A 74 12.97 23.83 34.13
N LYS A 75 14.07 23.16 33.78
CA LYS A 75 14.49 22.89 32.41
C LYS A 75 13.56 21.87 31.77
N LYS A 76 13.22 20.81 32.50
CA LYS A 76 12.26 19.80 32.04
C LYS A 76 10.85 20.40 31.89
N GLU A 77 10.47 21.31 32.77
CA GLU A 77 9.22 22.07 32.66
C GLU A 77 9.25 23.04 31.47
N ALA A 78 10.32 23.80 31.28
CA ALA A 78 10.50 24.70 30.13
C ALA A 78 10.51 23.94 28.80
N GLU A 79 11.16 22.78 28.73
CA GLU A 79 11.18 21.91 27.56
C GLU A 79 9.78 21.38 27.24
N LYS A 80 9.04 20.90 28.24
CA LYS A 80 7.64 20.50 28.08
C LYS A 80 6.78 21.65 27.57
N SER A 81 6.85 22.82 28.21
CA SER A 81 6.11 24.01 27.77
C SER A 81 6.49 24.42 26.35
N PHE A 82 7.77 24.36 25.99
CA PHE A 82 8.24 24.65 24.63
C PHE A 82 7.67 23.68 23.61
N THR A 83 7.68 22.36 23.89
CA THR A 83 7.07 21.36 23.01
C THR A 83 5.56 21.58 22.87
N LEU A 84 4.89 21.98 23.94
CA LEU A 84 3.46 22.29 23.93
C LEU A 84 3.16 23.53 23.09
N ILE A 85 3.92 24.61 23.28
CA ILE A 85 3.84 25.87 22.49
C ILE A 85 4.07 25.59 21.00
N ALA A 86 5.08 24.76 20.67
CA ALA A 86 5.34 24.36 19.29
C ALA A 86 4.18 23.57 18.69
N THR A 87 3.63 22.62 19.45
CA THR A 87 2.48 21.81 19.02
C THR A 87 1.23 22.67 18.82
N ALA A 88 0.95 23.59 19.75
CA ALA A 88 -0.16 24.53 19.63
C ALA A 88 -0.04 25.41 18.37
N TYR A 89 1.16 25.90 18.08
CA TYR A 89 1.40 26.67 16.87
C TYR A 89 1.24 25.82 15.60
N GLU A 90 1.74 24.58 15.56
CA GLU A 90 1.55 23.67 14.42
C GLU A 90 0.07 23.44 14.12
N VAL A 91 -0.74 23.25 15.16
CA VAL A 91 -2.19 23.00 15.03
C VAL A 91 -2.93 24.26 14.56
N LEU A 92 -2.57 25.44 15.05
CA LEU A 92 -3.29 26.69 14.76
C LEU A 92 -2.78 27.43 13.52
N LYS A 93 -1.58 27.12 13.04
CA LYS A 93 -0.94 27.77 11.88
C LYS A 93 -1.64 27.42 10.56
N ASP A 94 -1.93 26.14 10.34
CA ASP A 94 -2.59 25.68 9.13
C ASP A 94 -4.12 25.75 9.28
N GLU A 95 -4.81 26.19 8.23
CA GLU A 95 -6.26 26.44 8.30
C GLU A 95 -7.04 25.15 8.46
N GLU A 96 -6.62 24.08 7.79
CA GLU A 96 -7.33 22.82 7.89
C GLU A 96 -7.12 22.16 9.25
N SER A 97 -5.91 22.22 9.81
CA SER A 97 -5.66 21.73 11.17
C SER A 97 -6.39 22.54 12.23
N ARG A 98 -6.47 23.86 12.05
CA ARG A 98 -7.26 24.73 12.92
C ARG A 98 -8.75 24.40 12.84
N LYS A 99 -9.29 24.20 11.64
CA LYS A 99 -10.69 23.78 11.45
C LYS A 99 -11.00 22.45 12.11
N ASP A 100 -10.09 21.49 12.01
CA ASP A 100 -10.28 20.17 12.63
C ASP A 100 -10.18 20.22 14.16
N TYR A 101 -9.29 21.08 14.69
CA TYR A 101 -9.18 21.35 16.12
C TYR A 101 -10.43 22.06 16.66
N ASP A 102 -10.90 23.09 15.95
CA ASP A 102 -12.13 23.81 16.25
C ASP A 102 -13.35 22.89 16.23
N TYR A 103 -13.46 22.02 15.22
CA TYR A 103 -14.50 21.01 15.13
C TYR A 103 -14.47 20.02 16.31
N MET A 104 -13.28 19.68 16.82
CA MET A 104 -13.12 18.87 18.03
C MET A 104 -13.58 19.60 19.29
N LEU A 105 -13.25 20.89 19.43
CA LEU A 105 -13.71 21.70 20.55
C LEU A 105 -15.24 21.83 20.57
N ASP A 106 -15.86 21.95 19.39
CA ASP A 106 -17.31 22.08 19.25
C ASP A 106 -18.05 20.74 19.42
N ASN A 107 -17.42 19.60 19.09
CA ASN A 107 -18.05 18.27 19.10
C ASN A 107 -17.21 17.24 19.90
N PRO A 108 -17.12 17.35 21.24
CA PRO A 108 -16.25 16.49 22.04
C PRO A 108 -16.71 15.03 22.15
N ASP A 109 -17.94 14.72 21.75
CA ASP A 109 -18.54 13.38 21.78
C ASP A 109 -17.94 12.43 20.72
N ILE A 110 -17.49 12.95 19.57
CA ILE A 110 -17.03 12.13 18.43
C ILE A 110 -15.52 11.80 18.50
N ILE A 111 -15.08 11.23 19.62
CA ILE A 111 -13.65 10.97 19.92
C ILE A 111 -12.91 10.22 18.80
N TYR A 112 -13.48 9.12 18.30
CA TYR A 112 -12.84 8.28 17.28
C TYR A 112 -12.61 9.02 15.95
N SER A 113 -13.52 9.93 15.57
CA SER A 113 -13.37 10.70 14.34
C SER A 113 -12.21 11.68 14.45
N HIS A 114 -12.12 12.41 15.57
CA HIS A 114 -11.03 13.36 15.84
C HIS A 114 -9.67 12.67 15.89
N TYR A 115 -9.61 11.50 16.53
CA TYR A 115 -8.43 10.66 16.55
C TYR A 115 -7.98 10.30 15.13
N LEU A 116 -8.87 9.71 14.32
CA LEU A 116 -8.54 9.29 12.95
C LEU A 116 -8.11 10.47 12.07
N ARG A 117 -8.76 11.63 12.22
CA ARG A 117 -8.45 12.84 11.47
C ARG A 117 -7.06 13.39 11.80
N TYR A 118 -6.73 13.45 13.09
CA TYR A 118 -5.41 13.86 13.57
C TYR A 118 -4.29 12.95 13.04
N TYR A 119 -4.43 11.63 13.19
CA TYR A 119 -3.42 10.69 12.72
C TYR A 119 -3.32 10.70 11.20
N ARG A 120 -4.44 10.71 10.47
CA ARG A 120 -4.43 10.77 9.01
C ARG A 120 -3.62 11.97 8.52
N ARG A 121 -3.77 13.17 9.10
CA ARG A 121 -2.99 14.33 8.63
C ARG A 121 -1.48 14.18 8.89
N ARG A 122 -1.08 13.58 10.01
CA ARG A 122 0.35 13.42 10.35
C ARG A 122 1.03 12.26 9.63
N VAL A 123 0.32 11.14 9.45
CA VAL A 123 0.91 9.89 8.95
C VAL A 123 0.52 9.52 7.53
N ALA A 124 -0.45 10.20 6.91
CA ALA A 124 -0.85 9.86 5.56
C ALA A 124 0.33 10.04 4.59
N PRO A 125 0.63 9.02 3.77
CA PRO A 125 1.64 9.16 2.73
C PRO A 125 1.18 10.25 1.75
N LYS A 126 2.11 11.15 1.39
CA LYS A 126 1.84 12.20 0.39
C LYS A 126 1.72 11.66 -1.03
N VAL A 127 2.07 10.39 -1.24
CA VAL A 127 1.99 9.71 -2.54
C VAL A 127 0.75 8.84 -2.58
N ASP A 128 0.07 8.84 -3.71
CA ASP A 128 -1.11 7.99 -3.91
C ASP A 128 -0.71 6.51 -3.85
N VAL A 129 -1.33 5.76 -2.95
CA VAL A 129 -1.07 4.34 -2.75
C VAL A 129 -1.28 3.54 -4.04
N ASN A 130 -2.23 3.96 -4.87
CA ASN A 130 -2.52 3.33 -6.16
C ASN A 130 -1.33 3.39 -7.12
N ILE A 131 -0.55 4.49 -7.13
CA ILE A 131 0.63 4.63 -7.96
C ILE A 131 1.70 3.65 -7.49
N VAL A 132 1.93 3.56 -6.18
CA VAL A 132 2.90 2.64 -5.59
C VAL A 132 2.54 1.19 -5.93
N VAL A 133 1.26 0.83 -5.83
CA VAL A 133 0.77 -0.51 -6.19
C VAL A 133 0.94 -0.77 -7.68
N ALA A 134 0.62 0.18 -8.56
CA ALA A 134 0.81 0.01 -10.00
C ALA A 134 2.29 -0.19 -10.35
N VAL A 135 3.19 0.64 -9.82
CA VAL A 135 4.63 0.55 -10.07
C VAL A 135 5.19 -0.78 -9.57
N THR A 136 4.84 -1.21 -8.36
CA THR A 136 5.29 -2.51 -7.83
C THR A 136 4.80 -3.69 -8.68
N ILE A 137 3.54 -3.67 -9.13
CA ILE A 137 3.00 -4.67 -10.05
C ILE A 137 3.77 -4.67 -11.38
N THR A 138 4.07 -3.50 -11.96
CA THR A 138 4.85 -3.41 -13.20
C THR A 138 6.26 -3.98 -13.05
N VAL A 139 6.94 -3.71 -11.93
CA VAL A 139 8.29 -4.22 -11.67
C VAL A 139 8.28 -5.73 -11.53
N ILE A 140 7.35 -6.28 -10.73
CA ILE A 140 7.18 -7.73 -10.58
C ILE A 140 6.90 -8.37 -11.94
N SER A 141 6.06 -7.74 -12.76
CA SER A 141 5.74 -8.23 -14.10
C SER A 141 6.96 -8.26 -15.02
N VAL A 142 7.79 -7.22 -15.01
CA VAL A 142 9.03 -7.20 -15.82
C VAL A 142 9.96 -8.33 -15.39
N VAL A 143 10.17 -8.52 -14.08
CA VAL A 143 11.03 -9.61 -13.57
C VAL A 143 10.49 -10.98 -13.96
N GLN A 144 9.18 -11.20 -13.84
CA GLN A 144 8.54 -12.45 -14.24
C GLN A 144 8.66 -12.71 -15.75
N TYR A 145 8.52 -11.68 -16.58
CA TYR A 145 8.70 -11.78 -18.02
C TYR A 145 10.13 -12.20 -18.39
N LEU A 146 11.14 -11.55 -17.80
CA LEU A 146 12.54 -11.90 -18.02
C LEU A 146 12.85 -13.34 -17.56
N GLY A 147 12.33 -13.76 -16.41
CA GLY A 147 12.47 -15.13 -15.91
C GLY A 147 11.78 -16.17 -16.80
N ALA A 148 10.60 -15.85 -17.35
CA ALA A 148 9.92 -16.70 -18.33
C ALA A 148 10.73 -16.81 -19.63
N TRP A 149 11.32 -15.73 -20.09
CA TRP A 149 12.13 -15.71 -21.30
C TRP A 149 13.42 -16.53 -21.15
N SER A 150 14.06 -16.46 -19.97
CA SER A 150 15.21 -17.31 -19.63
C SER A 150 14.85 -18.80 -19.68
N ARG A 151 13.75 -19.20 -19.03
CA ARG A 151 13.26 -20.59 -19.06
C ARG A 151 12.97 -21.08 -20.48
N TYR A 152 12.31 -20.27 -21.30
CA TYR A 152 12.01 -20.59 -22.70
C TYR A 152 13.29 -20.90 -23.49
N LYS A 153 14.32 -20.05 -23.37
CA LYS A 153 15.61 -20.27 -24.04
C LYS A 153 16.28 -21.57 -23.61
N THR A 154 16.31 -21.84 -22.30
CA THR A 154 16.87 -23.09 -21.77
C THR A 154 16.14 -24.31 -22.34
N ALA A 155 14.83 -24.23 -22.53
CA ALA A 155 14.06 -25.31 -23.14
C ALA A 155 14.41 -25.52 -24.62
N ILE A 156 14.57 -24.46 -25.41
CA ILE A 156 15.00 -24.55 -26.82
C ILE A 156 16.40 -25.18 -26.93
N ASP A 157 17.33 -24.74 -26.09
CA ASP A 157 18.69 -25.31 -26.06
C ASP A 157 18.66 -26.81 -25.72
N TYR A 158 17.82 -27.21 -24.75
CA TYR A 158 17.61 -28.62 -24.42
C TYR A 158 17.04 -29.42 -25.62
N LEU A 159 16.08 -28.86 -26.38
CA LEU A 159 15.48 -29.55 -27.51
C LEU A 159 16.50 -29.91 -28.60
N ILE A 160 17.55 -29.13 -28.78
CA ILE A 160 18.61 -29.40 -29.77
C ILE A 160 19.48 -30.59 -29.37
N THR A 161 19.71 -30.77 -28.06
CA THR A 161 20.46 -31.92 -27.56
C THR A 161 19.75 -33.23 -27.86
N VAL A 162 18.42 -33.19 -27.94
CA VAL A 162 17.60 -34.36 -28.22
C VAL A 162 17.61 -34.67 -29.73
N PRO A 163 18.08 -35.86 -30.15
CA PRO A 163 18.27 -36.18 -31.57
C PRO A 163 16.96 -36.14 -32.36
N LYS A 164 15.83 -36.49 -31.73
CA LYS A 164 14.49 -36.48 -32.34
C LYS A 164 14.10 -35.10 -32.92
N TYR A 165 14.36 -34.02 -32.20
CA TYR A 165 14.00 -32.68 -32.66
C TYR A 165 15.05 -32.11 -33.62
N ARG A 166 16.32 -32.46 -33.41
CA ARG A 166 17.42 -32.09 -34.31
C ARG A 166 17.21 -32.62 -35.74
N ILE A 167 16.84 -33.89 -35.87
CA ILE A 167 16.57 -34.51 -37.19
C ILE A 167 15.42 -33.81 -37.89
N LYS A 168 14.31 -33.56 -37.17
CA LYS A 168 13.16 -32.81 -37.71
C LYS A 168 13.54 -31.40 -38.17
N ALA A 169 14.34 -30.68 -37.38
CA ALA A 169 14.81 -29.35 -37.77
C ALA A 169 15.71 -29.39 -39.01
N LEU A 170 16.55 -30.43 -39.16
CA LEU A 170 17.38 -30.63 -40.35
C LEU A 170 16.55 -30.96 -41.60
N GLU A 171 15.49 -31.75 -41.47
CA GLU A 171 14.56 -32.04 -42.56
C GLU A 171 13.88 -30.76 -43.06
N ILE A 172 13.38 -29.94 -42.13
CA ILE A 172 12.77 -28.64 -42.44
C ILE A 172 13.79 -27.70 -43.08
N ALA A 173 15.01 -27.62 -42.54
CA ALA A 173 16.07 -26.78 -43.09
C ALA A 173 16.47 -27.19 -44.53
N LYS A 174 16.42 -28.49 -44.85
CA LYS A 174 16.62 -28.99 -46.21
C LYS A 174 15.45 -28.61 -47.13
N GLN A 175 14.22 -28.73 -46.66
CA GLN A 175 13.02 -28.35 -47.43
C GLN A 175 13.02 -26.86 -47.79
N GLU A 176 13.47 -26.00 -46.87
CA GLU A 176 13.53 -24.55 -47.06
C GLU A 176 14.81 -24.09 -47.82
N ASN A 177 15.63 -25.02 -48.31
CA ASN A 177 16.93 -24.75 -48.95
C ASN A 177 17.90 -23.89 -48.11
N LEU A 178 17.68 -23.77 -46.80
CA LEU A 178 18.46 -22.91 -45.89
C LEU A 178 19.91 -23.39 -45.69
N LEU A 179 20.18 -24.67 -45.96
CA LEU A 179 21.51 -25.29 -45.80
C LEU A 179 22.33 -25.34 -47.10
N ALA A 180 21.77 -24.89 -48.24
CA ALA A 180 22.38 -25.07 -49.57
C ALA A 180 23.42 -23.98 -49.96
N GLY A 181 23.97 -23.23 -49.01
CA GLY A 181 24.95 -22.15 -49.24
C GLY A 181 26.39 -22.59 -49.58
N GLY A 182 26.63 -23.88 -49.87
CA GLY A 182 27.96 -24.49 -49.85
C GLY A 182 28.84 -24.36 -51.11
N LYS A 183 28.73 -23.34 -51.97
CA LYS A 183 29.57 -23.24 -53.18
C LYS A 183 30.24 -21.90 -53.48
N LYS A 184 30.25 -20.93 -52.57
CA LYS A 184 31.17 -19.78 -52.68
C LYS A 184 32.22 -19.88 -51.57
N ARG A 185 33.50 -19.79 -51.96
CA ARG A 185 34.70 -19.78 -51.10
C ARG A 185 34.51 -18.75 -49.99
N ASP A 186 33.95 -19.18 -48.86
CA ASP A 186 33.83 -18.36 -47.67
C ASP A 186 35.00 -18.69 -46.74
N LYS A 187 35.70 -17.67 -46.27
CA LYS A 187 36.96 -17.77 -45.50
C LYS A 187 36.75 -18.20 -44.03
N ARG A 188 35.56 -18.68 -43.70
CA ARG A 188 35.12 -18.96 -42.32
C ARG A 188 35.70 -20.28 -41.81
N SER A 189 35.97 -20.34 -40.51
CA SER A 189 36.48 -21.56 -39.88
C SER A 189 35.39 -22.64 -39.87
N LYS A 190 35.80 -23.92 -39.86
CA LYS A 190 34.88 -25.06 -39.78
C LYS A 190 33.95 -24.97 -38.57
N ASP A 191 34.39 -24.35 -37.48
CA ASP A 191 33.59 -24.19 -36.26
C ASP A 191 32.55 -23.08 -36.39
N GLN A 192 32.86 -21.98 -37.09
CA GLN A 192 31.90 -20.94 -37.42
C GLN A 192 30.73 -21.50 -38.26
N PHE A 193 31.01 -22.38 -39.22
CA PHE A 193 29.96 -23.05 -39.99
C PHE A 193 29.06 -23.96 -39.13
N LYS A 194 29.61 -24.60 -38.09
CA LYS A 194 28.82 -25.41 -37.16
C LYS A 194 27.93 -24.53 -36.30
N GLU A 195 28.46 -23.44 -35.77
CA GLU A 195 27.69 -22.46 -34.97
C GLU A 195 26.56 -21.83 -35.78
N GLU A 196 26.82 -21.47 -37.04
CA GLU A 196 25.80 -20.95 -37.96
C GLU A 196 24.70 -21.98 -38.24
N ALA A 197 25.08 -23.24 -38.50
CA ALA A 197 24.13 -24.32 -38.68
C ALA A 197 23.28 -24.56 -37.42
N GLU A 198 23.89 -24.55 -36.24
CA GLU A 198 23.18 -24.68 -34.97
C GLU A 198 22.26 -23.49 -34.69
N ALA A 199 22.67 -22.27 -35.04
CA ALA A 199 21.82 -21.08 -34.93
C ALA A 199 20.61 -21.13 -35.88
N ILE A 200 20.77 -21.65 -37.10
CA ILE A 200 19.65 -21.88 -38.03
C ILE A 200 18.67 -22.91 -37.45
N LEU A 201 19.18 -24.01 -36.89
CA LEU A 201 18.34 -25.02 -36.25
C LEU A 201 17.60 -24.45 -35.02
N LYS A 202 18.25 -23.60 -34.20
CA LYS A 202 17.60 -22.86 -33.10
C LYS A 202 16.41 -22.06 -33.59
N LYS A 203 16.59 -21.26 -34.65
CA LYS A 203 15.53 -20.44 -35.24
C LYS A 203 14.35 -21.29 -35.74
N ILE A 204 14.62 -22.39 -36.44
CA ILE A 204 13.57 -23.29 -36.93
C ILE A 204 12.76 -23.88 -35.76
N LEU A 205 13.43 -24.30 -34.69
CA LEU A 205 12.77 -24.82 -33.50
C LEU A 205 11.95 -23.73 -32.79
N GLU A 206 12.47 -22.50 -32.68
CA GLU A 206 11.76 -21.36 -32.08
C GLU A 206 10.49 -20.96 -32.86
N GLU A 207 10.49 -21.10 -34.18
CA GLU A 207 9.35 -20.75 -35.02
C GLU A 207 8.29 -21.87 -35.08
N ARG A 208 8.72 -23.14 -35.08
CA ARG A 208 7.86 -24.28 -35.40
C ARG A 208 7.42 -25.08 -34.18
N ILE A 209 8.13 -25.00 -33.05
CA ILE A 209 7.76 -25.77 -31.85
C ILE A 209 6.91 -24.92 -30.91
N ASP A 210 5.65 -25.35 -30.74
CA ASP A 210 4.78 -24.87 -29.67
C ASP A 210 5.07 -25.62 -28.37
N ILE A 211 5.86 -25.01 -27.48
CA ILE A 211 6.13 -25.55 -26.15
C ILE A 211 4.98 -25.16 -25.23
N ARG A 212 4.24 -26.15 -24.71
CA ARG A 212 3.16 -25.93 -23.74
C ARG A 212 3.67 -25.95 -22.30
N GLY A 213 3.01 -25.19 -21.42
CA GLY A 213 3.30 -25.15 -19.99
C GLY A 213 4.27 -24.05 -19.58
N GLY A 214 5.04 -24.26 -18.51
CA GLY A 214 5.91 -23.24 -17.90
C GLY A 214 7.14 -22.80 -18.72
N TYR A 215 7.36 -23.44 -19.87
CA TYR A 215 8.45 -23.16 -20.82
C TYR A 215 7.91 -22.63 -22.15
N SER A 216 6.67 -22.16 -22.21
CA SER A 216 6.12 -21.56 -23.42
C SER A 216 6.76 -20.21 -23.74
N ARG A 217 6.69 -19.79 -25.00
CA ARG A 217 7.13 -18.45 -25.40
C ARG A 217 6.34 -17.41 -24.59
N PRO A 218 7.01 -16.53 -23.83
CA PRO A 218 6.30 -15.58 -22.99
C PRO A 218 5.62 -14.53 -23.87
N SER A 219 4.30 -14.39 -23.72
CA SER A 219 3.55 -13.28 -24.30
C SER A 219 3.41 -12.15 -23.28
N LEU A 220 3.29 -10.91 -23.74
CA LEU A 220 3.08 -9.75 -22.86
C LEU A 220 1.82 -9.89 -21.99
N CYS A 221 0.82 -10.66 -22.45
CA CYS A 221 -0.42 -10.88 -21.73
C CYS A 221 -0.34 -11.99 -20.66
N ASP A 222 0.65 -12.89 -20.74
CA ASP A 222 0.76 -14.03 -19.82
C ASP A 222 1.19 -13.62 -18.39
N VAL A 223 1.87 -12.49 -18.24
CA VAL A 223 2.68 -12.20 -17.05
C VAL A 223 1.88 -11.62 -15.88
N LEU A 224 0.60 -11.29 -16.07
CA LEU A 224 -0.29 -10.88 -14.98
C LEU A 224 -1.62 -11.61 -14.95
N TRP A 225 -2.17 -11.93 -16.12
CA TRP A 225 -3.55 -12.39 -16.21
C TRP A 225 -3.71 -13.90 -16.30
N LYS A 226 -2.66 -14.65 -16.66
CA LYS A 226 -2.76 -16.11 -16.81
C LYS A 226 -3.06 -16.81 -15.49
N TRP A 227 -2.44 -16.38 -14.39
CA TRP A 227 -2.74 -16.93 -13.07
C TRP A 227 -4.15 -16.57 -12.61
N LYS A 228 -4.63 -15.35 -12.90
CA LYS A 228 -6.01 -14.95 -12.61
C LYS A 228 -7.01 -15.78 -13.41
N LEU A 229 -6.78 -15.96 -14.71
CA LEU A 229 -7.62 -16.78 -15.60
C LEU A 229 -7.59 -18.26 -15.22
N GLN A 230 -6.43 -18.80 -14.88
CA GLN A 230 -6.27 -20.19 -14.42
C GLN A 230 -6.98 -20.39 -13.08
N LYS A 231 -6.76 -19.49 -12.11
CA LYS A 231 -7.41 -19.55 -10.80
C LYS A 231 -8.92 -19.37 -10.91
N GLU A 232 -9.42 -18.50 -11.78
CA GLU A 232 -10.84 -18.35 -12.07
C GLU A 232 -11.42 -19.59 -12.74
N ALA A 233 -10.69 -20.24 -13.66
CA ALA A 233 -11.09 -21.50 -14.28
C ALA A 233 -11.13 -22.65 -13.25
N ASP A 234 -10.11 -22.75 -12.40
CA ASP A 234 -10.01 -23.76 -11.34
C ASP A 234 -11.10 -23.53 -10.28
N LEU A 235 -11.38 -22.28 -9.87
CA LEU A 235 -12.49 -21.93 -8.98
C LEU A 235 -13.84 -22.29 -9.61
N LYS A 236 -14.03 -22.01 -10.90
CA LYS A 236 -15.25 -22.38 -11.63
C LYS A 236 -15.40 -23.90 -11.71
N ALA A 237 -14.32 -24.65 -11.91
CA ALA A 237 -14.32 -26.11 -11.91
C ALA A 237 -14.65 -26.67 -10.52
N GLN A 238 -14.00 -26.19 -9.46
CA GLN A 238 -14.29 -26.58 -8.07
C GLN A 238 -15.73 -26.22 -7.66
N TYR A 239 -16.21 -25.03 -8.04
CA TYR A 239 -17.58 -24.61 -7.80
C TYR A 239 -18.57 -25.49 -8.56
N ALA A 240 -18.28 -25.85 -9.82
CA ALA A 240 -19.09 -26.77 -10.61
C ALA A 240 -19.11 -28.20 -10.03
N GLU A 241 -18.05 -28.61 -9.35
CA GLU A 241 -17.96 -29.89 -8.65
C GLU A 241 -18.63 -29.88 -7.27
N SER A 242 -18.79 -28.71 -6.66
CA SER A 242 -19.38 -28.54 -5.33
C SER A 242 -20.79 -29.14 -5.24
N ALA A 243 -21.09 -29.77 -4.10
CA ALA A 243 -22.39 -30.38 -3.85
C ALA A 243 -23.55 -29.36 -3.96
N ARG A 244 -23.29 -28.10 -3.60
CA ARG A 244 -24.24 -26.99 -3.66
C ARG A 244 -24.62 -26.62 -5.09
N TYR A 245 -23.65 -26.54 -6.01
CA TYR A 245 -23.93 -26.30 -7.43
C TYR A 245 -24.64 -27.48 -8.09
N LYS A 246 -24.22 -28.72 -7.79
CA LYS A 246 -24.89 -29.93 -8.28
C LYS A 246 -26.34 -30.05 -7.78
N SER A 247 -26.60 -29.67 -6.53
CA SER A 247 -27.94 -29.55 -5.94
C SER A 247 -28.78 -28.50 -6.69
N ASN A 248 -28.30 -27.25 -6.78
CA ASN A 248 -29.02 -26.17 -7.46
C ASN A 248 -29.29 -26.47 -8.94
N ARG A 249 -28.33 -27.09 -9.64
CA ARG A 249 -28.51 -27.52 -11.05
C ARG A 249 -29.53 -28.64 -11.20
N ARG A 250 -29.62 -29.56 -10.23
CA ARG A 250 -30.66 -30.61 -10.18
C ARG A 250 -32.04 -29.99 -9.89
N MET A 251 -32.12 -29.05 -8.97
CA MET A 251 -33.36 -28.31 -8.70
C MET A 251 -33.85 -27.55 -9.94
N MET A 252 -32.97 -26.84 -10.65
CA MET A 252 -33.33 -26.13 -11.90
C MET A 252 -33.71 -27.07 -13.06
N LYS A 253 -33.19 -28.30 -13.11
CA LYS A 253 -33.62 -29.31 -14.10
C LYS A 253 -34.97 -29.93 -13.76
N ASN A 254 -35.26 -30.12 -12.47
CA ASN A 254 -36.51 -30.70 -12.00
C ASN A 254 -37.65 -29.67 -11.93
N GLN A 255 -37.33 -28.40 -11.68
CA GLN A 255 -38.25 -27.27 -11.73
C GLN A 255 -38.19 -26.61 -13.12
N GLY A 256 -38.75 -27.27 -14.13
CA GLY A 256 -38.93 -26.64 -15.45
C GLY A 256 -39.80 -25.38 -15.35
N VAL A 257 -39.19 -24.20 -15.56
CA VAL A 257 -39.81 -22.88 -15.85
C VAL A 257 -41.04 -22.48 -14.99
N ARG A 258 -41.24 -23.03 -13.79
CA ARG A 258 -42.34 -22.62 -12.92
C ARG A 258 -41.87 -22.25 -11.52
N GLN A 259 -42.00 -20.94 -11.29
CA GLN A 259 -42.06 -20.19 -10.04
C GLN A 259 -40.86 -20.29 -9.10
N ILE A 260 -39.97 -19.32 -9.21
CA ILE A 260 -39.16 -18.85 -8.08
C ILE A 260 -40.01 -17.81 -7.35
N THR A 261 -40.72 -18.22 -6.30
CA THR A 261 -41.22 -17.29 -5.27
C THR A 261 -40.18 -17.25 -4.16
N PHE A 262 -39.63 -16.08 -3.87
CA PHE A 262 -38.81 -15.87 -2.68
C PHE A 262 -39.78 -15.72 -1.49
N GLY A 263 -39.73 -16.66 -0.55
CA GLY A 263 -40.40 -16.53 0.75
C GLY A 263 -39.57 -15.69 1.70
N ASP A 264 -40.29 -14.99 2.58
CA ASP A 264 -39.88 -13.96 3.56
C ASP A 264 -38.63 -14.27 4.41
#